data_AF-A0A534W3V4-F1
#
_entry.id   AF-A0A534W3V4-F1
#
_cell.length_a   1.000
_cell.length_b   1.000
_cell.length_c   1.000
_cell.angle_alpha   90.00
_cell.angle_beta   90.00
_cell.angle_gamma   90.00
#
_symmetry.space_group_name_H-M   'P 1'
#
loop_
_entity.id
_entity.type
_entity.pdbx_description
1 polymer ?
#
loop_
_entity_poly.entity_id
_entity_poly.type
_entity_poly.pdbx_seq_one_letter_code
_entity_poly.pdbx_strand_id
1 'polypeptide(L)'
;MCAAISVLAGYLGPKRIFGVKESAFECGSPTTGEPNARHSVKFYLVALLFIVFDVESVFIYPWGSLLRDFHAEGLGWFAYLEMLSFMGTLALGLVYVWRKGALEWS
;
A
#
# COMPACT_ATOMS: atom_id res chain seq x y z
N MET A 1 9.22 -20.78 -11.87
CA MET A 1 8.30 -21.89 -11.52
C MET A 1 6.83 -21.53 -11.76
N CYS A 2 6.30 -20.41 -11.24
CA CYS A 2 4.91 -19.98 -11.47
C CYS A 2 4.56 -19.81 -12.96
N ALA A 3 5.43 -19.17 -13.74
CA ALA A 3 5.23 -19.02 -15.19
C ALA A 3 5.13 -20.38 -15.91
N ALA A 4 5.94 -21.36 -15.51
CA ALA A 4 5.91 -22.70 -16.08
C ALA A 4 4.58 -23.41 -15.77
N ILE A 5 4.07 -23.27 -14.53
CA ILE A 5 2.78 -23.84 -14.12
C ILE A 5 1.62 -23.21 -14.92
N SER A 6 1.61 -21.87 -15.07
CA SER A 6 0.57 -21.17 -15.84
C SER A 6 0.57 -21.58 -17.32
N VAL A 7 1.75 -21.74 -17.93
CA VAL A 7 1.89 -22.18 -19.33
C VAL A 7 1.45 -23.64 -19.49
N LEU A 8 1.90 -24.54 -18.60
CA LEU A 8 1.52 -25.95 -18.64
C LEU A 8 0.01 -26.13 -18.44
N ALA A 9 -0.58 -25.40 -17.49
CA ALA A 9 -2.02 -25.41 -17.23
C ALA A 9 -2.84 -24.87 -18.40
N GLY A 10 -2.38 -23.79 -19.05
CA GLY A 10 -3.02 -23.23 -20.25
C GLY A 10 -2.94 -24.14 -21.47
N TYR A 11 -1.93 -25.02 -21.54
CA TYR A 11 -1.77 -25.99 -22.63
C TYR A 11 -2.52 -27.31 -22.40
N LEU A 12 -2.49 -27.84 -21.17
CA LEU A 12 -3.12 -29.12 -20.82
C LEU A 12 -4.62 -29.00 -20.51
N GLY A 13 -5.11 -27.81 -20.14
CA GLY A 13 -6.50 -27.58 -19.76
C GLY A 13 -7.48 -27.59 -20.95
N PRO A 14 -8.71 -28.12 -20.77
CA PRO A 14 -9.72 -28.11 -21.84
C PRO A 14 -10.20 -26.68 -22.14
N LYS A 15 -10.01 -26.24 -23.38
CA LYS A 15 -10.43 -24.93 -23.88
C LYS A 15 -11.90 -24.94 -24.29
N ARG A 16 -12.79 -24.82 -23.32
CA ARG A 16 -14.23 -24.64 -23.56
C ARG A 16 -14.61 -23.17 -23.39
N ILE A 17 -14.95 -22.48 -24.48
CA ILE A 17 -15.37 -21.08 -24.51
C ILE A 17 -16.88 -21.06 -24.71
N PHE A 18 -17.61 -20.45 -23.77
CA PHE A 18 -19.06 -20.29 -23.83
C PHE A 18 -19.42 -18.91 -23.32
N GLY A 19 -20.39 -18.21 -23.93
CA GLY A 19 -20.73 -16.83 -23.57
C GLY A 19 -21.04 -16.61 -22.09
N VAL A 20 -21.73 -17.57 -21.45
CA VAL A 20 -22.03 -17.54 -20.01
C VAL A 20 -20.80 -17.77 -19.13
N LYS A 21 -19.81 -18.54 -19.62
CA LYS A 21 -18.56 -18.78 -18.89
C LYS A 21 -17.66 -17.54 -18.88
N GLU A 22 -17.70 -16.77 -19.96
CA GLU A 22 -16.95 -15.52 -20.12
C GLU A 22 -17.68 -14.30 -19.53
N SER A 23 -18.96 -14.43 -19.16
CA SER A 23 -19.70 -13.35 -18.49
C SER A 23 -19.32 -13.25 -17.01
N ALA A 24 -19.29 -12.02 -16.50
CA ALA A 24 -19.11 -11.77 -15.08
C ALA A 24 -20.27 -12.38 -14.26
N PHE A 25 -19.94 -12.97 -13.13
CA PHE A 25 -20.89 -13.70 -12.31
C PHE A 25 -21.71 -12.73 -11.44
N GLU A 26 -23.03 -12.71 -11.64
CA GLU A 26 -23.99 -11.95 -10.82
C GLU A 26 -25.25 -12.77 -10.54
N CYS A 27 -25.08 -14.01 -10.04
CA CYS A 27 -26.19 -14.95 -9.73
C CYS A 27 -27.14 -15.24 -10.91
N GLY A 28 -26.66 -15.15 -12.16
CA GLY A 28 -27.47 -15.35 -13.37
C GLY A 28 -28.20 -14.10 -13.86
N SER A 29 -28.02 -12.96 -13.20
CA SER A 29 -28.44 -11.64 -13.70
C SER A 29 -27.41 -11.10 -14.70
N PRO A 30 -27.84 -10.35 -15.75
CA PRO A 30 -26.92 -9.54 -16.52
C PRO A 30 -26.25 -8.51 -15.61
N THR A 31 -24.92 -8.41 -15.71
CA THR A 31 -24.14 -7.41 -14.96
C THR A 31 -24.62 -6.01 -15.28
N THR A 32 -25.26 -5.39 -14.30
CA THR A 32 -25.84 -4.04 -14.42
C THR A 32 -25.25 -3.16 -13.34
N GLY A 33 -24.28 -2.34 -13.72
CA GLY A 33 -23.63 -1.37 -12.85
C GLY A 33 -22.76 -0.43 -13.67
N GLU A 34 -22.68 0.84 -13.27
CA GLU A 34 -21.72 1.75 -13.88
C GLU A 34 -20.30 1.25 -13.58
N PRO A 35 -19.43 1.06 -14.59
CA PRO A 35 -18.04 0.61 -14.40
C PRO A 35 -17.22 1.53 -13.48
N ASN A 36 -17.67 2.78 -13.27
CA ASN A 36 -17.00 3.82 -12.50
C ASN A 36 -17.84 4.29 -11.31
N ALA A 37 -18.54 3.37 -10.64
CA ALA A 37 -19.24 3.71 -9.41
C ALA A 37 -18.28 4.41 -8.43
N ARG A 38 -18.72 5.52 -7.82
CA ARG A 38 -17.90 6.30 -6.89
C ARG A 38 -17.63 5.47 -5.65
N HIS A 39 -16.43 4.89 -5.59
CA HIS A 39 -15.94 4.24 -4.38
C HIS A 39 -15.64 5.29 -3.29
N SER A 40 -15.72 4.87 -2.03
CA SER A 40 -15.49 5.77 -0.89
C SER A 40 -14.11 6.44 -0.96
N VAL A 41 -14.06 7.75 -0.73
CA VAL A 41 -12.80 8.54 -0.71
C VAL A 41 -11.83 8.04 0.38
N LYS A 42 -12.32 7.28 1.36
CA LYS A 42 -11.52 6.68 2.43
C LYS A 42 -10.36 5.81 1.89
N PHE A 43 -10.57 5.07 0.79
CA PHE A 43 -9.51 4.27 0.17
C PHE A 43 -8.33 5.12 -0.32
N TYR A 44 -8.63 6.30 -0.88
CA TYR A 44 -7.62 7.24 -1.34
C TYR A 44 -6.80 7.81 -0.17
N LEU A 45 -7.45 8.14 0.95
CA LEU A 45 -6.75 8.65 2.15
C LEU A 45 -5.78 7.62 2.72
N VAL A 46 -6.17 6.34 2.77
CA VAL A 46 -5.29 5.25 3.22
C VAL A 46 -4.11 5.07 2.26
N ALA A 47 -4.35 5.10 0.95
CA ALA A 47 -3.28 4.98 -0.05
C ALA A 47 -2.28 6.15 0.03
N LEU A 48 -2.79 7.39 0.17
CA LEU A 48 -1.94 8.57 0.33
C LEU A 48 -1.08 8.48 1.60
N LEU A 49 -1.69 8.10 2.73
CA LEU A 49 -0.97 7.91 3.99
C LEU A 49 0.10 6.83 3.86
N PHE A 50 -0.21 5.73 3.18
CA PHE A 50 0.74 4.66 2.91
C PHE A 50 1.93 5.15 2.08
N ILE A 51 1.71 5.93 1.03
CA ILE A 51 2.80 6.47 0.19
C ILE A 51 3.74 7.36 1.02
N VAL A 52 3.19 8.27 1.84
CA VAL A 52 4.02 9.14 2.68
C VAL A 52 4.80 8.31 3.70
N PHE A 53 4.15 7.34 4.36
CA PHE A 53 4.81 6.46 5.33
C PHE A 53 5.90 5.59 4.70
N ASP A 54 5.67 5.08 3.49
CA ASP A 54 6.62 4.25 2.74
C ASP A 54 7.87 5.05 2.37
N VAL A 55 7.68 6.28 1.86
CA VAL A 55 8.80 7.20 1.58
C VAL A 55 9.63 7.50 2.82
N GLU A 56 9.00 7.70 3.99
CA GLU A 56 9.75 7.90 5.22
C GLU A 56 10.51 6.66 5.69
N SER A 57 9.94 5.47 5.49
CA SER A 57 10.61 4.21 5.83
C SER A 57 11.91 4.03 5.05
N VAL A 58 11.98 4.49 3.80
CA VAL A 58 13.20 4.49 2.99
C VAL A 58 14.34 5.28 3.66
N PHE A 59 14.03 6.35 4.40
CA PHE A 59 15.03 7.10 5.16
C PHE A 59 15.40 6.42 6.49
N ILE A 60 14.48 5.66 7.09
CA ILE A 60 14.73 4.90 8.32
C ILE A 60 15.68 3.71 8.08
N TYR A 61 15.60 3.04 6.94
CA TYR A 61 16.43 1.85 6.66
C TYR A 61 17.96 2.07 6.77
N PRO A 62 18.56 3.08 6.11
CA PRO A 62 20.00 3.33 6.21
C PRO A 62 20.39 4.12 7.47
N TRP A 63 19.41 4.52 8.31
CA TRP A 63 19.64 5.40 9.44
C TRP A 63 20.71 4.88 10.41
N GLY A 64 20.67 3.59 10.73
CA GLY A 64 21.58 2.98 11.71
C GLY A 64 23.05 3.09 11.30
N SER A 65 23.36 2.91 10.01
CA SER A 65 24.73 3.10 9.51
C SER A 65 25.13 4.56 9.48
N LEU A 66 24.23 5.44 9.02
CA LEU A 66 24.50 6.88 8.95
C LEU A 66 24.73 7.50 10.33
N LEU A 67 23.95 7.09 11.34
CA LEU A 67 24.10 7.57 12.71
C LEU A 67 25.48 7.25 13.30
N ARG A 68 26.05 6.08 12.94
CA ARG A 68 27.39 5.70 13.37
C ARG A 68 28.45 6.61 12.77
N ASP A 69 28.31 6.93 11.48
CA ASP A 69 29.24 7.81 10.77
C ASP A 69 29.15 9.25 11.32
N PHE A 70 27.92 9.78 11.51
CA PHE A 70 27.71 11.09 12.14
C PHE A 70 28.19 11.15 13.60
N HIS A 71 28.10 10.05 14.35
CA HIS A 71 28.63 9.99 15.71
C HIS A 71 30.15 10.11 15.72
N ALA A 72 30.86 9.48 14.77
CA ALA A 72 32.31 9.59 14.64
C ALA A 72 32.76 11.03 14.31
N GLU A 73 31.93 11.80 13.62
CA GLU A 73 32.15 13.22 13.30
C GLU A 73 31.72 14.18 14.42
N GLY A 74 31.19 13.67 15.54
CA GLY A 74 30.72 14.48 16.68
C GLY A 74 29.29 15.03 16.52
N LEU A 75 28.58 14.69 15.45
CA LEU A 75 27.22 15.14 15.12
C LEU A 75 26.12 14.14 15.52
N GLY A 76 26.48 13.04 16.19
CA GLY A 76 25.56 11.92 16.47
C GLY A 76 24.29 12.31 17.22
N TRP A 77 24.36 13.25 18.17
CA TRP A 77 23.16 13.69 18.91
C TRP A 77 22.22 14.54 18.06
N PHE A 78 22.78 15.41 17.22
CA PHE A 78 22.00 16.21 16.27
C PHE A 78 21.27 15.32 15.28
N ALA A 79 22.01 14.38 14.66
CA ALA A 79 21.45 13.37 13.77
C ALA A 79 20.31 12.58 14.45
N TYR A 80 20.55 12.08 15.67
CA TYR A 80 19.55 11.34 16.44
C TYR A 80 18.25 12.13 16.68
N LEU A 81 18.35 13.39 17.09
CA LEU A 81 17.19 14.25 17.30
C LEU A 81 16.44 14.58 16.01
N GLU A 82 17.17 14.81 14.92
CA GLU A 82 16.58 15.09 13.61
C GLU A 82 15.70 13.91 13.18
N MET A 83 16.20 12.69 13.29
CA MET A 83 15.45 11.50 12.91
C MET A 83 14.26 11.21 13.83
N LEU A 84 14.38 11.54 15.13
CA LEU A 84 13.24 11.50 16.06
C LEU A 84 12.15 12.49 15.66
N SER A 85 12.52 13.70 15.24
CA SER A 85 11.56 14.71 14.78
C SER A 85 10.88 14.30 13.47
N PHE A 86 11.63 13.66 12.57
CA PHE A 86 11.13 13.09 11.32
C PHE A 86 10.06 12.03 11.61
N MET A 87 10.39 11.00 12.40
CA MET A 87 9.43 9.98 12.84
C MET A 87 8.22 10.56 13.60
N GLY A 88 8.46 11.59 14.41
CA GLY A 88 7.42 12.30 15.15
C GLY A 88 6.41 12.99 14.25
N THR A 89 6.83 13.48 13.09
CA THR A 89 5.95 14.16 12.12
C THR A 89 4.90 13.20 11.55
N LEU A 90 5.30 11.95 11.20
CA LEU A 90 4.34 10.92 10.81
C LEU A 90 3.44 10.46 11.93
N ALA A 91 3.98 10.30 13.15
CA ALA A 91 3.17 9.93 14.30
C ALA A 91 2.04 10.95 14.51
N LEU A 92 2.36 12.25 14.39
CA LEU A 92 1.36 13.32 14.44
C LEU A 92 0.36 13.25 13.30
N GLY A 93 0.81 13.01 12.06
CA GLY A 93 -0.05 12.82 10.90
C GLY A 93 -1.03 11.65 11.08
N LEU A 94 -0.55 10.52 11.57
CA LEU A 94 -1.36 9.32 11.84
C LEU A 94 -2.39 9.60 12.95
N VAL A 95 -1.97 10.22 14.06
CA VAL A 95 -2.87 10.58 15.17
C VAL A 95 -3.96 11.54 14.68
N TYR A 96 -3.63 12.51 13.83
CA TYR A 96 -4.60 13.44 13.26
C TYR A 96 -5.64 12.72 12.40
N VAL A 97 -5.19 11.87 11.47
CA VAL A 97 -6.09 11.10 10.58
C VAL A 97 -6.95 10.14 11.38
N TRP A 98 -6.39 9.50 12.40
CA TRP A 98 -7.12 8.60 13.29
C TRP A 98 -8.20 9.35 14.08
N ARG A 99 -7.88 10.52 14.64
CA ARG A 99 -8.87 11.36 15.32
C ARG A 99 -9.96 11.90 14.41
N LYS A 100 -9.71 12.06 13.11
CA LYS A 100 -10.73 12.43 12.13
C LYS A 100 -11.63 11.28 11.68
N GLY A 101 -11.43 10.06 12.19
CA GLY A 101 -12.24 8.90 11.80
C GLY A 101 -12.07 8.50 10.34
N ALA A 102 -11.02 8.97 9.66
CA ALA A 102 -10.75 8.63 8.26
C ALA A 102 -10.41 7.14 8.08
N LEU A 103 -10.07 6.46 9.17
CA LEU A 103 -9.81 5.02 9.25
C LEU A 103 -11.03 4.21 9.72
N GLU A 104 -12.18 4.83 9.99
CA GLU A 104 -13.38 4.11 10.44
C GLU A 104 -14.25 3.66 9.25
N TRP A 105 -14.64 2.39 9.29
CA TRP A 105 -15.46 1.71 8.28
C TRP A 105 -16.80 1.34 8.91
N SER A 106 -17.54 2.36 9.32
CA SER A 106 -18.98 2.31 9.57
C SER A 106 -19.74 2.85 8.36
#